data_AF-A0A2J6TGV4-F1
#
_entry.id   AF-A0A2J6TGV4-F1
#
_cell.length_a   1.000
_cell.length_b   1.000
_cell.length_c   1.000
_cell.angle_alpha   90.00
_cell.angle_beta   90.00
_cell.angle_gamma   90.00
#
_symmetry.space_group_name_H-M   'P 1'
#
loop_
_entity.id
_entity.type
_entity.pdbx_description
1 polymer ?
#
loop_
_entity_poly.entity_id
_entity_poly.type
_entity_poly.pdbx_seq_one_letter_code
_entity_poly.pdbx_strand_id
1 'polypeptide(L)'
;MADIELGVPPSTPTTAASKDQVEDYRKGYPRFAALMAAHSAFNIFRRFSNIRTRLLLLAQDRIVNLEEQLMRIDQAEKSPLFLASSREDRNSERDLVISQLYTCLEEYDKLMERSQRVFAYESPDTKYVSSLQRWIRGNSCIARNEAKFLESGEDLLTLASMEDGAVSWFERFVCDALVKIFKGSSGQKSRDPHVHIFSRPTTIKMARALLSPLMAVLLLAPVIICTSLHNLTARLAIMVAATCIFICCISLLTKAKTVELAVAGAT
;
A
#
# COMPACT_ATOMS: atom_id res chain seq x y z
N MET A 1 -18.66 -23.48 62.90
CA MET A 1 -18.73 -24.74 62.12
C MET A 1 -19.67 -24.47 60.96
N ALA A 2 -19.15 -24.53 59.73
CA ALA A 2 -19.85 -24.59 58.44
C ALA A 2 -20.82 -23.43 58.06
N ASP A 3 -20.91 -22.89 56.85
CA ASP A 3 -20.17 -23.00 55.60
C ASP A 3 -20.51 -21.71 54.81
N ILE A 4 -19.51 -21.00 54.28
CA ILE A 4 -19.71 -19.83 53.41
C ILE A 4 -19.52 -20.33 51.98
N GLU A 5 -20.61 -20.50 51.23
CA GLU A 5 -20.58 -20.73 49.78
C GLU A 5 -19.99 -19.51 49.07
N LEU A 6 -18.71 -19.59 48.72
CA LEU A 6 -18.08 -18.74 47.70
C LEU A 6 -18.51 -19.23 46.32
N GLY A 7 -19.56 -18.61 45.77
CA GLY A 7 -19.93 -18.76 44.37
C GLY A 7 -18.84 -18.20 43.45
N VAL A 8 -17.99 -19.08 42.93
CA VAL A 8 -17.04 -18.80 41.86
C VAL A 8 -17.84 -18.54 40.56
N PRO A 9 -17.69 -17.38 39.89
CA PRO A 9 -18.33 -17.16 38.61
C PRO A 9 -17.66 -18.04 37.53
N PRO A 10 -18.41 -18.61 36.58
CA PRO A 10 -17.82 -19.40 35.51
C PRO A 10 -17.01 -18.48 34.58
N SER A 11 -15.69 -18.61 34.63
CA SER A 11 -14.80 -18.10 33.60
C SER A 11 -15.03 -18.91 32.32
N THR A 12 -15.95 -18.47 31.47
CA THR A 12 -15.94 -18.88 30.08
C THR A 12 -14.81 -18.12 29.38
N PRO A 13 -13.73 -18.77 28.93
CA PRO A 13 -12.90 -18.16 27.91
C PRO A 13 -13.77 -18.11 26.66
N THR A 14 -14.31 -16.95 26.33
CA THR A 14 -14.85 -16.70 24.99
C THR A 14 -13.65 -16.73 24.05
N THR A 15 -13.28 -17.94 23.62
CA THR A 15 -12.47 -18.17 22.45
C THR A 15 -13.21 -17.49 21.31
N ALA A 16 -12.75 -16.29 20.95
CA ALA A 16 -13.18 -15.62 19.73
C ALA A 16 -12.87 -16.60 18.59
N ALA A 17 -13.89 -17.30 18.12
CA ALA A 17 -13.78 -18.23 17.00
C ALA A 17 -13.06 -17.50 15.88
N SER A 18 -11.91 -18.02 15.44
CA SER A 18 -11.25 -17.53 14.24
C SER A 18 -12.28 -17.68 13.12
N LYS A 19 -12.79 -16.56 12.63
CA LYS A 19 -13.65 -16.57 11.45
C LYS A 19 -12.74 -16.88 10.28
N ASP A 20 -12.70 -18.16 9.92
CA ASP A 20 -11.79 -18.66 8.90
C ASP A 20 -12.18 -18.14 7.50
N GLN A 21 -13.42 -17.70 7.30
CA GLN A 21 -13.93 -17.21 6.03
C GLN A 21 -14.64 -15.85 6.12
N VAL A 22 -14.59 -15.10 5.01
CA VAL A 22 -15.17 -13.76 4.91
C VAL A 22 -16.69 -13.77 5.16
N GLU A 23 -17.38 -14.83 4.73
CA GLU A 23 -18.83 -14.97 4.82
C GLU A 23 -19.35 -15.20 6.24
N ASP A 24 -18.49 -15.65 7.16
CA ASP A 24 -18.80 -15.85 8.58
C ASP A 24 -19.01 -14.52 9.32
N TYR A 25 -18.58 -13.41 8.70
CA TYR A 25 -18.88 -12.08 9.19
C TYR A 25 -20.32 -11.68 8.86
N ARG A 26 -20.95 -10.95 9.78
CA ARG A 26 -22.31 -10.41 9.62
C ARG A 26 -22.38 -9.55 8.35
N LYS A 27 -23.45 -9.71 7.58
CA LYS A 27 -23.74 -8.87 6.40
C LYS A 27 -23.68 -7.39 6.78
N GLY A 28 -23.14 -6.56 5.89
CA GLY A 28 -22.87 -5.15 6.18
C GLY A 28 -21.38 -4.82 6.02
N TYR A 29 -21.00 -3.68 6.60
CA TYR A 29 -19.61 -3.29 6.81
C TYR A 29 -18.73 -4.37 7.46
N PRO A 30 -19.17 -5.18 8.44
CA PRO A 30 -18.30 -6.20 9.03
C PRO A 30 -17.78 -7.21 8.00
N ARG A 31 -18.64 -7.68 7.10
CA ARG A 31 -18.26 -8.59 6.01
C ARG A 31 -17.45 -7.90 4.93
N PHE A 32 -17.79 -6.67 4.57
CA PHE A 32 -17.04 -5.92 3.57
C PHE A 32 -15.62 -5.57 4.05
N ALA A 33 -15.48 -5.16 5.31
CA ALA A 33 -14.17 -4.92 5.93
C ALA A 33 -13.35 -6.21 6.02
N ALA A 34 -13.97 -7.34 6.37
CA ALA A 34 -13.32 -8.64 6.36
C ALA A 34 -12.81 -9.03 4.95
N LEU A 35 -13.59 -8.73 3.90
CA LEU A 35 -13.17 -8.91 2.51
C LEU A 35 -11.95 -8.04 2.16
N MET A 36 -12.01 -6.74 2.45
CA MET A 36 -10.91 -5.81 2.16
C MET A 36 -9.64 -6.22 2.92
N ALA A 37 -9.77 -6.62 4.18
CA ALA A 37 -8.66 -7.09 5.01
C ALA A 37 -8.11 -8.48 4.61
N ALA A 38 -8.87 -9.28 3.83
CA ALA A 38 -8.48 -10.64 3.49
C ALA A 38 -7.22 -10.70 2.62
N HIS A 39 -6.99 -9.67 1.79
CA HIS A 39 -5.84 -9.57 0.89
C HIS A 39 -5.47 -8.11 0.60
N SER A 40 -4.18 -7.78 0.61
CA SER A 40 -3.73 -6.39 0.46
C SER A 40 -4.12 -5.72 -0.86
N ALA A 41 -4.27 -6.49 -1.93
CA ALA A 41 -4.75 -5.96 -3.20
C ALA A 41 -6.20 -5.42 -3.14
N PHE A 42 -6.96 -5.75 -2.09
CA PHE A 42 -8.29 -5.18 -1.82
C PHE A 42 -8.26 -3.99 -0.86
N ASN A 43 -7.09 -3.57 -0.36
CA ASN A 43 -6.93 -2.36 0.46
C ASN A 43 -7.00 -1.10 -0.42
N ILE A 44 -8.13 -0.92 -1.10
CA ILE A 44 -8.40 0.12 -2.08
C ILE A 44 -9.22 1.22 -1.40
N PHE A 45 -8.72 2.44 -1.47
CA PHE A 45 -9.35 3.62 -0.87
C PHE A 45 -9.27 4.81 -1.81
N ARG A 46 -9.95 5.91 -1.44
CA ARG A 46 -9.81 7.18 -2.14
C ARG A 46 -8.64 7.99 -1.63
N ARG A 47 -7.95 8.62 -2.57
CA ARG A 47 -6.86 9.57 -2.36
C ARG A 47 -7.37 10.95 -1.94
N PHE A 48 -8.55 11.33 -2.42
CA PHE A 48 -9.16 12.65 -2.23
C PHE A 48 -8.28 13.78 -2.77
N SER A 49 -7.69 13.56 -3.93
CA SER A 49 -6.68 14.43 -4.55
C SER A 49 -7.16 15.88 -4.68
N ASN A 50 -8.32 16.07 -5.31
CA ASN A 50 -8.90 17.40 -5.50
C ASN A 50 -9.16 18.12 -4.17
N ILE A 51 -9.75 17.42 -3.19
CA ILE A 51 -10.07 18.01 -1.88
C ILE A 51 -8.80 18.37 -1.12
N ARG A 52 -7.79 17.50 -1.11
CA ARG A 52 -6.49 17.76 -0.48
C ARG A 52 -5.80 18.97 -1.11
N THR A 53 -5.74 19.03 -2.43
CA THR A 53 -5.18 20.18 -3.15
C THR A 53 -5.94 21.47 -2.82
N ARG A 54 -7.28 21.42 -2.78
CA ARG A 54 -8.09 22.58 -2.38
C ARG A 54 -7.78 23.02 -0.95
N LEU A 55 -7.63 22.10 -0.01
CA LEU A 55 -7.27 22.43 1.38
C LEU A 55 -5.87 23.04 1.48
N LEU A 56 -4.90 22.54 0.69
CA LEU A 56 -3.55 23.12 0.62
C LEU A 56 -3.58 24.56 0.10
N LEU A 57 -4.32 24.82 -0.98
CA LEU A 57 -4.46 26.16 -1.54
C LEU A 57 -5.09 27.14 -0.55
N LEU A 58 -6.14 26.71 0.17
CA LEU A 58 -6.80 27.54 1.19
C LEU A 58 -5.89 27.81 2.39
N ALA A 59 -5.10 26.82 2.83
CA ALA A 59 -4.14 26.99 3.91
C ALA A 59 -2.99 27.92 3.51
N GLN A 60 -2.52 27.83 2.26
CA GLN A 60 -1.51 28.73 1.71
C GLN A 60 -2.02 30.18 1.66
N ASP A 61 -3.23 30.42 1.14
CA ASP A 61 -3.83 31.76 1.07
C ASP A 61 -3.98 32.39 2.47
N ARG A 62 -4.34 31.58 3.48
CA ARG A 62 -4.40 32.06 4.86
C ARG A 62 -3.05 32.55 5.38
N ILE A 63 -1.95 31.86 5.04
CA ILE A 63 -0.60 32.29 5.42
C ILE A 63 -0.26 33.60 4.71
N VAL A 64 -0.53 33.70 3.40
CA VAL A 64 -0.29 34.93 2.62
C VAL A 64 -1.05 36.12 3.22
N ASN A 65 -2.30 35.94 3.62
CA ASN A 65 -3.07 37.01 4.26
C ASN A 65 -2.42 37.51 5.56
N LEU A 66 -1.91 36.60 6.38
CA LEU A 66 -1.20 36.93 7.61
C LEU A 66 0.17 37.57 7.34
N GLU A 67 0.88 37.15 6.29
CA GLU A 67 2.12 37.79 5.84
C GLU A 67 1.88 39.24 5.39
N GLU A 68 0.83 39.47 4.60
CA GLU A 68 0.43 40.82 4.19
C GLU A 68 0.02 41.68 5.39
N GLN A 69 -0.66 41.09 6.38
CA GLN A 69 -0.99 41.78 7.62
C GLN A 69 0.24 42.14 8.43
N LEU A 70 1.20 41.21 8.56
CA LEU A 70 2.47 41.45 9.25
C LEU A 70 3.25 42.57 8.55
N MET A 71 3.33 42.53 7.23
CA MET A 71 4.00 43.58 6.44
C MET A 71 3.37 44.96 6.66
N ARG A 72 2.04 45.04 6.74
CA ARG A 72 1.33 46.29 7.06
C ARG A 72 1.66 46.79 8.47
N ILE A 73 1.75 45.90 9.45
CA ILE A 73 2.14 46.25 10.83
C ILE A 73 3.58 46.77 10.86
N ASP A 74 4.51 46.08 10.18
CA ASP A 74 5.91 46.48 10.13
C ASP A 74 6.12 47.81 9.41
N GLN A 75 5.37 48.08 8.34
CA GLN A 75 5.41 49.38 7.63
C GLN A 75 4.85 50.53 8.48
N ALA A 76 3.88 50.25 9.36
CA ALA A 76 3.29 51.24 10.25
C ALA A 76 4.13 51.49 11.53
N GLU A 77 5.14 50.66 11.79
CA GLU A 77 5.95 50.74 13.00
C GLU A 77 6.85 51.99 13.00
N LYS A 78 6.73 52.78 14.07
CA LYS A 78 7.43 54.06 14.22
C LYS A 78 8.78 53.90 14.92
N SER A 79 8.94 52.83 15.71
CA SER A 79 10.15 52.55 16.49
C SER A 79 11.04 51.57 15.74
N PRO A 80 12.18 52.01 15.16
CA PRO A 80 13.12 51.08 14.52
C PRO A 80 13.66 50.03 15.49
N LEU A 81 13.71 50.34 16.79
CA LEU A 81 14.16 49.40 17.82
C LEU A 81 13.24 48.19 17.93
N PHE A 82 11.92 48.37 17.76
CA PHE A 82 10.96 47.27 17.84
C PHE A 82 11.10 46.32 16.64
N LEU A 83 11.49 46.83 15.47
CA LEU A 83 11.78 46.00 14.29
C LEU A 83 13.15 45.31 14.41
N ALA A 84 14.12 45.95 15.05
CA ALA A 84 15.49 45.45 15.16
C ALA A 84 15.70 44.46 16.31
N SER A 85 14.84 44.46 17.33
CA SER A 85 14.99 43.61 18.52
C SER A 85 13.65 43.06 18.98
N SER A 86 13.44 41.76 18.73
CA SER A 86 12.26 41.03 19.25
C SER A 86 12.17 41.05 20.78
N ARG A 87 13.29 41.21 21.50
CA ARG A 87 13.29 41.33 22.97
C ARG A 87 12.70 42.65 23.47
N GLU A 88 12.84 43.71 22.66
CA GLU A 88 12.37 45.05 22.97
C GLU A 88 11.05 45.37 22.26
N ASP A 89 10.55 44.45 21.45
CA ASP A 89 9.30 44.58 20.73
C ASP A 89 8.10 44.55 21.69
N ARG A 90 7.32 45.62 21.70
CA ARG A 90 6.10 45.74 22.50
C ARG A 90 4.83 45.81 21.65
N ASN A 91 4.93 45.54 20.35
CA ASN A 91 3.81 45.56 19.44
C ASN A 91 2.98 44.27 19.58
N SER A 92 1.90 44.35 20.36
CA SER A 92 1.02 43.20 20.62
C SER A 92 0.29 42.69 19.37
N GLU A 93 0.04 43.56 18.38
CA GLU A 93 -0.59 43.13 17.13
C GLU A 93 0.35 42.27 16.29
N ARG A 94 1.63 42.65 16.22
CA ARG A 94 2.66 41.85 15.57
C ARG A 94 2.84 40.50 16.24
N ASP A 95 2.95 40.47 17.57
CA ASP A 95 3.10 39.21 18.33
C ASP A 95 1.92 38.25 18.09
N LEU A 96 0.70 38.78 18.03
CA LEU A 96 -0.50 38.00 17.71
C LEU A 96 -0.44 37.41 16.30
N VAL A 97 -0.09 38.22 15.29
CA VAL A 97 -0.01 37.76 13.89
C VAL A 97 1.10 36.73 13.72
N ILE A 98 2.27 36.94 14.35
CA ILE A 98 3.37 35.99 14.35
C ILE A 98 2.94 34.66 14.99
N SER A 99 2.24 34.69 16.13
CA SER A 99 1.72 33.48 16.78
C SER A 99 0.72 32.72 15.89
N GLN A 100 -0.14 33.44 15.17
CA GLN A 100 -1.06 32.85 14.21
C GLN A 100 -0.32 32.25 12.99
N LEU A 101 0.72 32.92 12.49
CA LEU A 101 1.59 32.41 11.42
C LEU A 101 2.25 31.10 11.84
N TYR A 102 2.82 31.02 13.05
CA TYR A 102 3.40 29.78 13.58
C TYR A 102 2.40 28.61 13.53
N THR A 103 1.17 28.86 14.00
CA THR A 103 0.13 27.82 13.99
C THR A 103 -0.28 27.43 12.57
N CYS A 104 -0.50 28.42 11.69
CA CYS A 104 -0.93 28.17 10.31
C CYS A 104 0.13 27.45 9.48
N LEU A 105 1.41 27.81 9.66
CA LEU A 105 2.54 27.12 9.02
C LEU A 105 2.63 25.67 9.48
N GLU A 106 2.52 25.40 10.78
CA GLU A 106 2.55 24.03 11.30
C GLU A 106 1.39 23.18 10.73
N GLU A 107 0.18 23.74 10.65
CA GLU A 107 -0.97 23.05 10.05
C GLU A 107 -0.80 22.79 8.55
N TYR A 108 -0.27 23.78 7.82
CA TYR A 108 0.03 23.69 6.40
C TYR A 108 1.08 22.61 6.11
N ASP A 109 2.20 22.63 6.84
CA ASP A 109 3.28 21.66 6.68
C ASP A 109 2.80 20.24 6.98
N LYS A 110 2.04 20.04 8.07
CA LYS A 110 1.41 18.75 8.38
C LYS A 110 0.47 18.30 7.27
N LEU A 111 -0.32 19.21 6.69
CA LEU A 111 -1.23 18.86 5.58
C LEU A 111 -0.45 18.50 4.32
N MET A 112 0.61 19.24 4.00
CA MET A 112 1.48 19.02 2.85
C MET A 112 2.18 17.67 2.95
N GLU A 113 2.80 17.36 4.09
CA GLU A 113 3.50 16.10 4.33
C GLU A 113 2.53 14.90 4.24
N ARG A 114 1.36 14.98 4.89
CA ARG A 114 0.32 13.94 4.80
C ARG A 114 -0.21 13.78 3.37
N SER A 115 -0.29 14.87 2.61
CA SER A 115 -0.76 14.83 1.22
C SER A 115 0.29 14.24 0.29
N GLN A 116 1.57 14.60 0.46
CA GLN A 116 2.69 14.00 -0.25
C GLN A 116 2.73 12.48 -0.04
N ARG A 117 2.63 12.03 1.22
CA ARG A 117 2.57 10.60 1.54
C ARG A 117 1.39 9.90 0.86
N VAL A 118 0.24 10.56 0.80
CA VAL A 118 -0.95 10.01 0.14
C VAL A 118 -0.84 10.02 -1.39
N PHE A 119 -0.17 11.02 -1.98
CA PHE A 119 0.13 11.08 -3.41
C PHE A 119 1.18 10.05 -3.84
N ALA A 120 2.04 9.60 -2.93
CA ALA A 120 3.04 8.57 -3.21
C ALA A 120 2.45 7.15 -3.37
N TYR A 121 1.24 6.87 -2.86
CA TYR A 121 0.62 5.56 -3.05
C TYR A 121 0.32 5.26 -4.52
N GLU A 122 0.42 4.00 -4.91
CA GLU A 122 0.11 3.56 -6.27
C GLU A 122 -1.41 3.52 -6.52
N SER A 123 -1.77 3.59 -7.80
CA SER A 123 -3.12 3.31 -8.25
C SER A 123 -3.39 1.79 -8.20
N PRO A 124 -4.58 1.35 -7.76
CA PRO A 124 -4.89 -0.06 -7.70
C PRO A 124 -5.05 -0.67 -9.10
N ASP A 125 -4.75 -1.96 -9.22
CA ASP A 125 -5.04 -2.70 -10.45
C ASP A 125 -6.56 -2.83 -10.66
N THR A 126 -6.99 -2.46 -11.86
CA THR A 126 -8.37 -2.51 -12.36
C THR A 126 -9.06 -3.86 -12.13
N LYS A 127 -8.32 -4.97 -12.11
CA LYS A 127 -8.81 -6.32 -11.79
C LYS A 127 -9.44 -6.37 -10.40
N TYR A 128 -8.77 -5.84 -9.40
CA TYR A 128 -9.24 -5.87 -8.01
C TYR A 128 -10.37 -4.87 -7.77
N VAL A 129 -10.31 -3.68 -8.40
CA VAL A 129 -11.42 -2.72 -8.38
C VAL A 129 -12.69 -3.36 -8.94
N SER A 130 -12.59 -3.99 -10.11
CA SER A 130 -13.71 -4.69 -10.75
C SER A 130 -14.22 -5.86 -9.91
N SER A 131 -13.33 -6.57 -9.22
CA SER A 131 -13.68 -7.68 -8.33
C SER A 131 -14.49 -7.19 -7.12
N LEU A 132 -14.09 -6.08 -6.48
CA LEU A 132 -14.87 -5.45 -5.40
C LEU A 132 -16.23 -4.95 -5.89
N GLN A 133 -16.28 -4.30 -7.06
CA GLN A 133 -17.54 -3.83 -7.65
C GLN A 133 -18.53 -4.98 -7.91
N ARG A 134 -18.04 -6.10 -8.47
CA ARG A 134 -18.85 -7.32 -8.68
C ARG A 134 -19.31 -7.90 -7.36
N TRP A 135 -18.42 -7.99 -6.37
CA TRP A 135 -18.78 -8.46 -5.04
C TRP A 135 -19.88 -7.64 -4.40
N ILE A 136 -19.77 -6.32 -4.38
CA ILE A 136 -20.79 -5.43 -3.77
C ILE A 136 -22.13 -5.56 -4.51
N ARG A 137 -22.09 -5.78 -5.83
CA ARG A 137 -23.30 -5.99 -6.64
C ARG A 137 -24.00 -7.31 -6.30
N GLY A 138 -23.25 -8.39 -6.05
CA GLY A 138 -23.79 -9.71 -5.69
C GLY A 138 -24.12 -9.86 -4.21
N ASN A 139 -23.31 -9.25 -3.34
CA ASN A 139 -23.44 -9.24 -1.91
C ASN A 139 -23.71 -7.80 -1.49
N SER A 140 -24.98 -7.42 -1.35
CA SER A 140 -25.41 -6.07 -0.93
C SER A 140 -24.97 -5.76 0.51
N CYS A 141 -23.66 -5.56 0.71
CA CYS A 141 -23.00 -5.37 2.01
C CYS A 141 -22.85 -3.91 2.40
N ILE A 142 -22.84 -2.98 1.45
CA ILE A 142 -22.80 -1.54 1.69
C ILE A 142 -23.80 -0.83 0.79
N ALA A 143 -24.20 0.40 1.15
CA ALA A 143 -25.15 1.15 0.34
C ALA A 143 -24.53 1.49 -1.02
N ARG A 144 -25.36 1.53 -2.09
CA ARG A 144 -24.87 1.89 -3.44
C ARG A 144 -24.21 3.27 -3.46
N ASN A 145 -24.74 4.22 -2.68
CA ASN A 145 -24.16 5.56 -2.56
C ASN A 145 -22.78 5.54 -1.91
N GLU A 146 -22.55 4.64 -0.94
CA GLU A 146 -21.24 4.47 -0.32
C GLU A 146 -20.26 3.81 -1.29
N ALA A 147 -20.71 2.81 -2.06
CA ALA A 147 -19.87 2.06 -3.02
C ALA A 147 -19.36 2.89 -4.22
N LYS A 148 -19.94 4.06 -4.49
CA LYS A 148 -19.56 4.96 -5.61
C LYS A 148 -18.09 5.37 -5.59
N PHE A 149 -17.43 5.29 -4.44
CA PHE A 149 -16.00 5.60 -4.35
C PHE A 149 -15.16 4.74 -5.32
N LEU A 150 -15.57 3.49 -5.60
CA LEU A 150 -14.90 2.58 -6.53
C LEU A 150 -15.02 2.99 -8.00
N GLU A 151 -15.85 3.99 -8.31
CA GLU A 151 -15.99 4.54 -9.66
C GLU A 151 -15.00 5.69 -9.92
N SER A 152 -14.36 6.21 -8.86
CA SER A 152 -13.44 7.35 -8.91
C SER A 152 -12.04 6.94 -9.35
N GLY A 153 -11.91 6.31 -10.53
CA GLY A 153 -10.71 5.56 -10.97
C GLY A 153 -9.36 6.25 -10.70
N GLU A 154 -9.18 7.49 -11.15
CA GLU A 154 -7.93 8.25 -10.97
C GLU A 154 -7.67 8.67 -9.52
N ASP A 155 -8.73 8.77 -8.71
CA ASP A 155 -8.66 9.15 -7.30
C ASP A 155 -8.59 7.93 -6.37
N LEU A 156 -8.44 6.72 -6.90
CA LEU A 156 -8.21 5.51 -6.11
C LEU A 156 -6.73 5.32 -5.81
N LEU A 157 -6.44 4.75 -4.65
CA LEU A 157 -5.12 4.32 -4.23
C LEU A 157 -5.18 2.92 -3.60
N THR A 158 -4.05 2.23 -3.57
CA THR A 158 -3.87 0.99 -2.83
C THR A 158 -2.90 1.20 -1.67
N LEU A 159 -3.25 0.68 -0.48
CA LEU A 159 -2.31 0.62 0.66
C LEU A 159 -1.35 -0.57 0.58
N ALA A 160 -1.49 -1.44 -0.43
CA ALA A 160 -0.50 -2.48 -0.65
C ALA A 160 0.85 -1.83 -1.00
N SER A 161 1.87 -2.13 -0.20
CA SER A 161 3.22 -1.60 -0.34
C SER A 161 3.83 -1.91 -1.71
N MET A 162 4.61 -0.95 -2.23
CA MET A 162 5.50 -1.08 -3.40
C MET A 162 6.70 -2.02 -3.15
N GLU A 163 6.91 -2.46 -1.89
CA GLU A 163 8.00 -3.34 -1.40
C GLU A 163 8.15 -4.68 -2.16
N ASP A 164 7.25 -4.90 -3.11
CA ASP A 164 6.98 -6.12 -3.84
C ASP A 164 7.22 -5.94 -5.37
N GLY A 165 7.56 -4.74 -5.87
CA GLY A 165 7.43 -4.33 -7.27
C GLY A 165 7.80 -5.35 -8.36
N ALA A 166 8.98 -5.97 -8.33
CA ALA A 166 9.36 -6.95 -9.35
C ALA A 166 9.32 -8.41 -8.87
N VAL A 167 9.71 -8.66 -7.62
CA VAL A 167 9.69 -10.02 -7.06
C VAL A 167 8.25 -10.49 -6.88
N SER A 168 7.36 -9.65 -6.34
CA SER A 168 5.92 -9.93 -6.24
C SER A 168 5.24 -9.93 -7.61
N TRP A 169 5.67 -9.10 -8.56
CA TRP A 169 5.16 -9.19 -9.93
C TRP A 169 5.51 -10.53 -10.57
N PHE A 170 6.76 -10.98 -10.42
CA PHE A 170 7.21 -12.28 -10.90
C PHE A 170 6.53 -13.43 -10.14
N GLU A 171 6.45 -13.35 -8.81
CA GLU A 171 5.76 -14.33 -7.96
C GLU A 171 4.26 -14.38 -8.32
N ARG A 172 3.60 -13.25 -8.57
CA ARG A 172 2.20 -13.20 -9.04
C ARG A 172 2.05 -13.77 -10.43
N PHE A 173 2.95 -13.47 -11.35
CA PHE A 173 2.92 -14.02 -12.70
C PHE A 173 3.09 -15.55 -12.68
N VAL A 174 4.06 -16.04 -11.92
CA VAL A 174 4.31 -17.47 -11.70
C VAL A 174 3.13 -18.11 -10.99
N CYS A 175 2.59 -17.50 -9.93
CA CYS A 175 1.39 -17.99 -9.26
C CYS A 175 0.17 -18.01 -10.18
N ASP A 176 -0.12 -16.97 -10.97
CA ASP A 176 -1.27 -16.93 -11.87
C ASP A 176 -1.12 -17.94 -13.03
N ALA A 177 0.10 -18.14 -13.54
CA ALA A 177 0.40 -19.18 -14.53
C ALA A 177 0.23 -20.59 -13.93
N LEU A 178 0.72 -20.81 -12.71
CA LEU A 178 0.63 -22.09 -12.02
C LEU A 178 -0.78 -22.41 -11.54
N VAL A 179 -1.58 -21.45 -11.08
CA VAL A 179 -2.99 -21.67 -10.71
C VAL A 179 -3.83 -22.06 -11.94
N LYS A 180 -3.49 -21.54 -13.13
CA LYS A 180 -4.11 -21.98 -14.39
C LYS A 180 -3.71 -23.42 -14.77
N ILE A 181 -2.48 -23.83 -14.46
CA ILE A 181 -1.94 -25.16 -14.76
C ILE A 181 -2.42 -26.20 -13.73
N PHE A 182 -2.27 -25.90 -12.45
CA PHE A 182 -2.70 -26.69 -11.29
C PHE A 182 -4.07 -26.22 -10.83
N LYS A 183 -5.11 -26.59 -11.59
CA LYS A 183 -6.52 -26.32 -11.31
C LYS A 183 -7.09 -27.09 -10.10
N GLY A 184 -6.26 -27.38 -9.10
CA GLY A 184 -6.62 -28.27 -8.00
C GLY A 184 -5.90 -27.92 -6.70
N SER A 185 -6.72 -27.64 -5.69
CA SER A 185 -6.40 -27.73 -4.26
C SER A 185 -5.72 -26.54 -3.57
N SER A 186 -6.53 -25.93 -2.70
CA SER A 186 -6.21 -25.51 -1.32
C SER A 186 -6.29 -24.01 -1.01
N GLY A 187 -7.20 -23.66 -0.08
CA GLY A 187 -7.13 -22.46 0.74
C GLY A 187 -7.83 -21.20 0.24
N GLN A 188 -9.05 -21.29 -0.31
CA GLN A 188 -9.86 -20.10 -0.62
C GLN A 188 -10.43 -19.49 0.66
N LYS A 189 -10.15 -18.19 0.90
CA LYS A 189 -10.71 -17.42 2.03
C LYS A 189 -12.15 -16.92 1.79
N SER A 190 -12.66 -17.09 0.58
CA SER A 190 -13.97 -16.64 0.13
C SER A 190 -14.66 -17.77 -0.63
N ARG A 191 -15.97 -17.94 -0.38
CA ARG A 191 -16.85 -18.91 -1.05
C ARG A 191 -17.49 -18.36 -2.32
N ASP A 192 -17.38 -17.07 -2.61
CA ASP A 192 -18.00 -16.47 -3.80
C ASP A 192 -17.21 -16.78 -5.09
N PRO A 193 -17.90 -17.19 -6.17
CA PRO A 193 -17.27 -17.48 -7.46
C PRO A 193 -16.64 -16.26 -8.16
N HIS A 194 -16.94 -15.02 -7.75
CA HIS A 194 -16.43 -13.80 -8.40
C HIS A 194 -15.18 -13.21 -7.73
N VAL A 195 -14.75 -13.77 -6.58
CA VAL A 195 -13.60 -13.26 -5.83
C VAL A 195 -12.71 -14.40 -5.36
N HIS A 196 -11.58 -14.55 -6.04
CA HIS A 196 -10.54 -15.51 -5.66
C HIS A 196 -9.53 -14.84 -4.73
N ILE A 197 -9.65 -15.12 -3.44
CA ILE A 197 -8.71 -14.67 -2.41
C ILE A 197 -7.86 -15.84 -1.99
N PHE A 198 -6.62 -15.89 -2.47
CA PHE A 198 -5.65 -16.86 -2.01
C PHE A 198 -4.98 -16.38 -0.72
N SER A 199 -4.78 -17.30 0.21
CA SER A 199 -4.18 -17.00 1.51
C SER A 199 -2.66 -16.69 1.37
N ARG A 200 -2.27 -15.49 1.82
CA ARG A 200 -0.88 -14.94 1.81
C ARG A 200 0.24 -15.91 2.25
N PRO A 201 0.14 -16.68 3.37
CA PRO A 201 1.26 -17.51 3.81
C PRO A 201 1.50 -18.73 2.90
N THR A 202 0.48 -19.23 2.22
CA THR A 202 0.58 -20.38 1.31
C THR A 202 1.12 -19.96 -0.05
N THR A 203 0.70 -18.81 -0.58
CA THR A 203 1.17 -18.33 -1.89
C THR A 203 2.65 -17.99 -1.88
N ILE A 204 3.14 -17.29 -0.84
CA ILE A 204 4.56 -16.92 -0.71
C ILE A 204 5.43 -18.17 -0.49
N LYS A 205 4.98 -19.13 0.33
CA LYS A 205 5.70 -20.40 0.54
C LYS A 205 5.77 -21.23 -0.73
N MET A 206 4.66 -21.34 -1.48
CA MET A 206 4.62 -22.06 -2.76
C MET A 206 5.46 -21.37 -3.83
N ALA A 207 5.42 -20.03 -3.92
CA ALA A 207 6.23 -19.27 -4.84
C ALA A 207 7.72 -19.48 -4.58
N ARG A 208 8.17 -19.40 -3.32
CA ARG A 208 9.57 -19.66 -2.94
C ARG A 208 9.99 -21.12 -3.17
N ALA A 209 9.12 -22.08 -2.86
CA ALA A 209 9.38 -23.50 -3.06
C ALA A 209 9.52 -23.89 -4.55
N LEU A 210 8.92 -23.13 -5.46
CA LEU A 210 8.98 -23.37 -6.91
C LEU A 210 10.02 -22.49 -7.63
N LEU A 211 10.33 -21.31 -7.10
CA LEU A 211 11.37 -20.44 -7.63
C LEU A 211 12.77 -21.05 -7.48
N SER A 212 13.03 -21.69 -6.32
CA SER A 212 14.30 -22.36 -6.05
C SER A 212 14.66 -23.45 -7.07
N PRO A 213 13.77 -24.43 -7.37
CA PRO A 213 14.04 -25.44 -8.38
C PRO A 213 14.04 -24.87 -9.81
N LEU A 214 13.22 -23.84 -10.13
CA LEU A 214 13.25 -23.19 -11.44
C LEU A 214 14.62 -22.58 -11.74
N MET A 215 15.22 -21.88 -10.77
CA MET A 215 16.57 -21.32 -10.89
C MET A 215 17.63 -22.41 -11.01
N ALA A 216 17.47 -23.52 -10.26
CA ALA A 216 18.36 -24.68 -10.38
C ALA A 216 18.28 -25.33 -11.76
N VAL A 217 17.07 -25.50 -12.31
CA VAL A 217 16.86 -26.04 -13.66
C VAL A 217 17.44 -25.11 -14.72
N LEU A 218 17.25 -23.80 -14.59
CA LEU A 218 17.82 -22.81 -15.51
C LEU A 218 19.35 -22.87 -15.56
N LEU A 219 20.00 -23.18 -14.43
CA LEU A 219 21.45 -23.34 -14.32
C LEU A 219 21.96 -24.71 -14.79
N LEU A 220 21.22 -25.79 -14.48
CA LEU A 220 21.67 -27.16 -14.75
C LEU A 220 21.28 -27.66 -16.15
N ALA A 221 20.13 -27.25 -16.69
CA ALA A 221 19.64 -27.72 -17.99
C ALA A 221 20.60 -27.42 -19.16
N PRO A 222 21.21 -26.23 -19.28
CA PRO A 222 22.17 -25.95 -20.35
C PRO A 222 23.40 -26.85 -20.27
N VAL A 223 23.88 -27.13 -19.05
CA VAL A 223 25.03 -28.02 -18.81
C VAL A 223 24.68 -29.44 -19.23
N ILE A 224 23.52 -29.96 -18.82
CA ILE A 224 23.06 -31.31 -19.15
C ILE A 224 22.84 -31.47 -20.66
N ILE A 225 22.14 -30.53 -21.31
CA ILE A 225 21.90 -30.56 -22.76
C ILE A 225 23.21 -30.53 -23.56
N CYS A 226 24.20 -29.77 -23.08
CA CYS A 226 25.53 -29.71 -23.69
C CYS A 226 26.33 -31.01 -23.59
N THR A 227 26.03 -31.89 -22.62
CA THR A 227 26.68 -33.21 -22.52
C THR A 227 26.11 -34.24 -23.50
N SER A 228 24.88 -34.04 -23.98
CA SER A 228 24.20 -34.98 -24.89
C SER A 228 24.44 -34.67 -26.38
N LEU A 229 25.08 -33.55 -26.71
CA LEU A 229 25.31 -33.11 -28.08
C LEU A 229 26.75 -33.37 -28.51
N HIS A 230 26.92 -34.15 -29.57
CA HIS A 230 28.23 -34.43 -30.18
C HIS A 230 28.82 -33.25 -30.97
N ASN A 231 28.00 -32.27 -31.34
CA ASN A 231 28.39 -31.16 -32.20
C ASN A 231 28.92 -29.96 -31.40
N LEU A 232 30.19 -29.61 -31.59
CA LEU A 232 30.89 -28.55 -30.85
C LEU A 232 30.26 -27.15 -31.08
N THR A 233 29.84 -26.83 -32.30
CA THR A 233 29.21 -25.54 -32.64
C THR A 233 27.84 -25.38 -31.99
N ALA A 234 27.02 -26.43 -31.98
CA ALA A 234 25.70 -26.42 -31.34
C ALA A 234 25.81 -26.27 -29.82
N ARG A 235 26.80 -26.93 -29.22
CA ARG A 235 27.12 -26.80 -27.79
C ARG A 235 27.48 -25.37 -27.41
N LEU A 236 28.36 -24.72 -28.19
CA LEU A 236 28.75 -23.33 -27.93
C LEU A 236 27.56 -22.37 -28.10
N ALA A 237 26.74 -22.54 -29.14
CA ALA A 237 25.57 -21.69 -29.37
C ALA A 237 24.55 -21.77 -28.22
N ILE A 238 24.28 -22.97 -27.70
CA ILE A 238 23.35 -23.18 -26.58
C ILE A 238 23.91 -22.57 -25.29
N MET A 239 25.21 -22.70 -25.01
CA MET A 239 25.81 -22.07 -23.83
C MET A 239 25.75 -20.53 -23.89
N VAL A 240 25.99 -19.93 -25.06
CA VAL A 240 25.88 -18.48 -25.24
C VAL A 240 24.42 -18.03 -25.06
N ALA A 241 23.47 -18.72 -25.68
CA ALA A 241 22.06 -18.38 -25.54
C ALA A 241 21.59 -18.50 -24.07
N ALA A 242 21.98 -19.57 -23.38
CA ALA A 242 21.63 -19.78 -21.98
C ALA A 242 22.25 -18.73 -21.04
N THR A 243 23.51 -18.37 -21.25
CA THR A 243 24.17 -17.32 -20.46
C THR A 243 23.56 -15.95 -20.70
N CYS A 244 23.18 -15.62 -21.95
CA CYS A 244 22.44 -14.38 -22.25
C CYS A 244 21.08 -14.34 -21.55
N ILE A 245 20.32 -15.44 -21.56
CA ILE A 245 19.03 -15.53 -20.85
C ILE A 245 19.24 -15.37 -19.34
N PHE A 246 20.24 -16.04 -18.77
CA PHE A 246 20.56 -15.95 -17.35
C PHE A 246 20.96 -14.52 -16.93
N ILE A 247 21.83 -13.87 -17.69
CA ILE A 247 22.23 -12.48 -17.46
C ILE A 247 21.04 -11.53 -17.60
N CYS A 248 20.16 -11.77 -18.58
CA CYS A 248 18.92 -11.00 -18.74
C CYS A 248 18.01 -11.13 -17.51
N CYS A 249 17.77 -12.35 -17.04
CA CYS A 249 17.01 -12.62 -15.81
C CYS A 249 17.63 -11.94 -14.59
N ILE A 250 18.95 -12.08 -14.38
CA ILE A 250 19.64 -11.41 -13.27
C ILE A 250 19.58 -9.89 -13.41
N SER A 251 19.73 -9.32 -14.60
CA SER A 251 19.68 -7.87 -14.82
C SER A 251 18.30 -7.31 -14.49
N LEU A 252 17.23 -8.00 -14.87
CA LEU A 252 15.86 -7.63 -14.50
C LEU A 252 15.64 -7.70 -12.98
N LEU A 253 16.12 -8.78 -12.33
CA LEU A 253 16.03 -8.96 -10.88
C LEU A 253 16.93 -7.98 -10.10
N THR A 254 18.07 -7.59 -10.66
CA THR A 254 19.02 -6.68 -10.03
C THR A 254 18.54 -5.24 -10.16
N LYS A 255 18.00 -4.84 -11.33
CA LYS A 255 17.38 -3.51 -11.51
C LYS A 255 16.25 -3.28 -10.51
N ALA A 256 15.45 -4.30 -10.25
CA ALA A 256 14.44 -4.25 -9.20
C ALA A 256 15.05 -3.96 -7.82
N LYS A 257 16.08 -4.73 -7.43
CA LYS A 257 16.79 -4.52 -6.15
C LYS A 257 17.48 -3.17 -6.03
N THR A 258 18.06 -2.65 -7.11
CA THR A 258 18.74 -1.33 -7.08
C THR A 258 17.74 -0.17 -7.01
N VAL A 259 16.57 -0.29 -7.64
CA VAL A 259 15.48 0.69 -7.47
C VAL A 259 14.95 0.64 -6.03
N GLU A 260 14.79 -0.56 -5.46
CA GLU A 260 14.41 -0.76 -4.06
C GLU A 260 15.43 -0.15 -3.07
N LEU A 261 16.74 -0.35 -3.29
CA LEU A 261 17.80 0.22 -2.43
C LEU A 261 17.90 1.75 -2.56
N ALA A 262 17.71 2.30 -3.77
CA ALA A 262 17.77 3.75 -3.98
C ALA A 262 16.59 4.47 -3.32
N VAL A 263 15.42 3.85 -3.29
CA VAL A 263 14.23 4.39 -2.59
C VAL A 263 14.37 4.22 -1.07
N ALA A 264 14.92 3.10 -0.59
CA ALA A 264 15.15 2.85 0.84
C ALA A 264 16.26 3.73 1.44
N GLY A 265 17.23 4.18 0.63
CA GLY A 265 18.28 5.12 1.06
C GLY A 265 17.87 6.60 0.99
N ALA A 266 16.70 6.91 0.44
CA ALA A 266 16.17 8.26 0.29
C ALA A 266 15.16 8.66 1.40
N THR A 267 14.95 7.80 2.39
CA THR A 267 14.24 8.08 3.66
C THR A 267 15.24 8.21 4.79
#